data_AF-A0A2T3NIB1-F1
#
_entry.id   AF-A0A2T3NIB1-F1
#
_cell.length_a   1.000
_cell.length_b   1.000
_cell.length_c   1.000
_cell.angle_alpha   90.00
_cell.angle_beta   90.00
_cell.angle_gamma   90.00
#
_symmetry.space_group_name_H-M   'P 1'
#
loop_
_entity.id
_entity.type
_entity.pdbx_description
1 polymer ?
#
loop_
_entity_poly.entity_id
_entity_poly.type
_entity_poly.pdbx_seq_one_letter_code
_entity_poly.pdbx_strand_id
1 'polypeptide(L)'
;MNTKQTFEQQVEDLKAQKRLPLGADTQFNRVVSSALGLEWSTLRDLEQRIQTKFDAFDTQPAISARLREVKPSNTGLVKQRMCKHVNGKLVYYYRLVPASMVTTLEEAA
;
A
#
# COMPACT_ATOMS: atom_id res chain seq x y z
N MET A 1 18.86 -8.10 11.83
CA MET A 1 17.53 -8.45 11.29
C MET A 1 17.45 -7.93 9.87
N ASN A 2 17.07 -8.75 8.88
CA ASN A 2 16.94 -8.28 7.49
C ASN A 2 15.64 -7.49 7.32
N THR A 3 15.59 -6.46 6.47
CA THR A 3 14.44 -5.57 6.21
C THR A 3 13.13 -6.32 6.00
N LYS A 4 13.17 -7.48 5.33
CA LYS A 4 11.99 -8.34 5.14
C LYS A 4 11.44 -8.88 6.46
N GLN A 5 12.29 -9.37 7.35
CA GLN A 5 11.88 -9.89 8.66
C GLN A 5 11.31 -8.77 9.53
N THR A 6 11.92 -7.58 9.49
CA THR A 6 11.39 -6.41 10.19
C THR A 6 10.01 -6.02 9.67
N PHE A 7 9.82 -5.99 8.34
CA PHE A 7 8.53 -5.71 7.72
C PHE A 7 7.46 -6.71 8.17
N GLU A 8 7.74 -8.01 8.08
CA GLU A 8 6.81 -9.07 8.47
C GLU A 8 6.42 -8.93 9.94
N GLN A 9 7.39 -8.72 10.84
CA GLN A 9 7.11 -8.51 12.26
C GLN A 9 6.19 -7.30 12.50
N GLN A 10 6.50 -6.16 11.87
CA GLN A 10 5.69 -4.95 12.04
C GLN A 10 4.28 -5.10 11.48
N VAL A 11 4.12 -5.83 10.37
CA VAL A 11 2.79 -6.14 9.83
C VAL A 11 1.98 -7.02 10.79
N GLU A 12 2.59 -8.04 11.39
CA GLU A 12 1.92 -8.86 12.40
C GLU A 12 1.52 -8.06 13.65
N ASP A 13 2.39 -7.16 14.11
CA ASP A 13 2.08 -6.26 15.23
C ASP A 13 0.87 -5.37 14.92
N LEU A 14 0.79 -4.81 13.70
CA LEU A 14 -0.35 -4.00 13.26
C LEU A 14 -1.65 -4.81 13.12
N LYS A 15 -1.58 -6.08 12.72
CA LYS A 15 -2.73 -7.00 12.72
C LYS A 15 -3.21 -7.28 14.15
N ALA A 16 -2.29 -7.57 15.06
CA ALA A 16 -2.59 -7.82 16.47
C ALA A 16 -3.28 -6.61 17.13
N GLN A 17 -2.88 -5.40 16.74
CA GLN A 17 -3.51 -4.14 17.18
C GLN A 17 -4.82 -3.80 16.44
N LYS A 18 -5.27 -4.63 15.51
CA LYS A 18 -6.45 -4.39 14.65
C LYS A 18 -6.38 -3.07 13.86
N ARG A 19 -5.17 -2.63 13.53
CA ARG A 19 -4.95 -1.40 12.73
C ARG A 19 -4.95 -1.70 11.24
N LEU A 20 -4.65 -2.93 10.84
CA LEU A 20 -4.80 -3.36 9.45
C LEU A 20 -6.22 -3.82 9.16
N PRO A 21 -6.79 -3.44 8.01
CA PRO A 21 -8.05 -3.99 7.58
C PRO A 21 -7.91 -5.50 7.33
N LEU A 22 -8.73 -6.29 8.01
CA LEU A 22 -8.79 -7.75 7.89
C LEU A 22 -10.02 -8.11 7.06
N GLY A 23 -9.91 -8.16 5.74
CA GLY A 23 -11.02 -8.53 4.85
C GLY A 23 -10.93 -7.91 3.46
N ALA A 24 -11.73 -8.40 2.52
CA ALA A 24 -11.82 -7.86 1.14
C ALA A 24 -13.15 -7.10 0.90
N ASP A 25 -13.92 -6.94 1.97
CA ASP A 25 -15.34 -6.62 1.97
C ASP A 25 -15.58 -5.17 1.54
N THR A 26 -14.56 -4.32 1.69
CA THR A 26 -14.57 -2.93 1.25
C THR A 26 -13.46 -2.67 0.24
N GLN A 27 -13.70 -1.69 -0.64
CA GLN A 27 -12.69 -1.20 -1.58
C GLN A 27 -11.42 -0.71 -0.86
N PHE A 28 -11.57 -0.03 0.28
CA PHE A 28 -10.42 0.44 1.06
C PHE A 28 -9.54 -0.74 1.50
N ASN A 29 -10.15 -1.80 2.02
CA ASN A 29 -9.41 -2.96 2.51
C ASN A 29 -8.67 -3.69 1.37
N ARG A 30 -9.32 -3.83 0.21
CA ARG A 30 -8.67 -4.42 -0.99
C ARG A 30 -7.47 -3.61 -1.44
N VAL A 31 -7.59 -2.29 -1.48
CA VAL A 31 -6.48 -1.39 -1.86
C VAL A 31 -5.33 -1.49 -0.86
N VAL A 32 -5.61 -1.44 0.44
CA VAL A 32 -4.58 -1.59 1.48
C VAL A 32 -3.90 -2.94 1.37
N SER A 33 -4.66 -4.02 1.23
CA SER A 33 -4.13 -5.38 1.11
C SER A 33 -3.26 -5.59 -0.14
N SER A 34 -3.63 -4.98 -1.27
CA SER A 34 -2.88 -5.12 -2.53
C SER A 34 -1.63 -4.24 -2.61
N ALA A 35 -1.63 -3.10 -1.92
CA ALA A 35 -0.52 -2.14 -1.92
C ALA A 35 0.45 -2.32 -0.75
N LEU A 36 0.07 -3.07 0.30
CA LEU A 36 0.93 -3.40 1.44
C LEU A 36 2.09 -4.30 0.99
N GLY A 37 3.31 -3.82 1.16
CA GLY A 37 4.50 -4.56 0.75
C GLY A 37 5.72 -3.66 0.54
N LEU A 38 6.88 -4.31 0.40
CA LEU A 38 8.12 -3.62 0.04
C LEU A 38 8.22 -3.32 -1.45
N GLU A 39 7.45 -4.05 -2.27
CA GLU A 39 7.42 -3.94 -3.73
C GLU A 39 6.65 -2.72 -4.22
N TRP A 40 7.21 -2.04 -5.22
CA TRP A 40 6.62 -0.88 -5.85
C TRP A 40 5.63 -1.28 -6.95
N SER A 41 4.44 -0.70 -6.95
CA SER A 41 3.37 -1.05 -7.89
C SER A 41 2.76 0.19 -8.52
N THR A 42 2.46 0.17 -9.82
CA THR A 42 1.65 1.20 -10.46
C THR A 42 0.17 1.03 -10.10
N LEU A 43 -0.68 2.02 -10.37
CA LEU A 43 -2.14 1.86 -10.18
C LEU A 43 -2.71 0.72 -11.03
N ARG A 44 -2.14 0.47 -12.22
CA ARG A 44 -2.53 -0.65 -13.09
C ARG A 44 -2.13 -2.00 -12.49
N ASP A 45 -0.94 -2.10 -11.89
CA ASP A 45 -0.53 -3.32 -11.21
C ASP A 45 -1.44 -3.60 -10.01
N LEU A 46 -1.83 -2.56 -9.25
CA LEU A 46 -2.76 -2.68 -8.14
C LEU A 46 -4.17 -3.09 -8.59
N GLU A 47 -4.66 -2.51 -9.68
CA GLU A 47 -5.94 -2.89 -10.32
C GLU A 47 -5.95 -4.37 -10.69
N GLN A 48 -4.91 -4.85 -11.38
CA GLN A 48 -4.78 -6.26 -11.74
C GLN A 48 -4.68 -7.16 -10.50
N ARG A 49 -3.91 -6.78 -9.48
CA ARG A 49 -3.81 -7.55 -8.23
C ARG A 49 -5.14 -7.65 -7.51
N ILE A 50 -5.91 -6.56 -7.46
CA ILE A 50 -7.23 -6.54 -6.83
C ILE A 50 -8.18 -7.49 -7.59
N GLN A 51 -8.19 -7.42 -8.92
CA GLN A 51 -8.99 -8.32 -9.74
C GLN A 51 -8.60 -9.79 -9.49
N THR A 52 -7.31 -10.12 -9.56
CA THR A 52 -6.83 -11.49 -9.39
C THR A 52 -7.09 -12.04 -7.97
N LYS A 53 -6.93 -11.21 -6.94
CA LYS A 53 -7.01 -11.65 -5.54
C LYS A 53 -8.43 -11.64 -4.98
N PHE A 54 -9.29 -10.74 -5.46
CA PHE A 54 -10.60 -10.48 -4.86
C PHE A 54 -11.77 -10.55 -5.84
N ASP A 55 -11.51 -10.87 -7.12
CA ASP A 55 -12.52 -10.88 -8.19
C ASP A 55 -13.32 -9.56 -8.27
N ALA A 56 -12.64 -8.45 -7.99
CA ALA A 56 -13.23 -7.12 -7.90
C ALA A 56 -12.58 -6.14 -8.89
N PHE A 57 -13.40 -5.25 -9.47
CA PHE A 57 -12.97 -4.27 -10.46
C PHE A 57 -12.88 -2.86 -9.86
N ASP A 58 -11.87 -2.64 -9.02
CA ASP A 58 -11.58 -1.30 -8.51
C ASP A 58 -10.76 -0.51 -9.52
N THR A 59 -11.32 0.58 -10.04
CA THR A 59 -10.66 1.40 -11.08
C THR A 59 -9.48 2.20 -10.50
N GLN A 60 -8.51 2.53 -11.35
CA GLN A 60 -7.33 3.32 -10.93
C GLN A 60 -7.67 4.64 -10.19
N PRO A 61 -8.68 5.45 -10.59
CA PRO A 61 -9.08 6.62 -9.82
C PRO A 61 -9.61 6.28 -8.41
N ALA A 62 -10.37 5.18 -8.28
CA ALA A 62 -10.90 4.72 -7.01
C ALA A 62 -9.78 4.19 -6.10
N ILE A 63 -8.84 3.42 -6.64
CA ILE A 63 -7.62 2.97 -5.94
C ILE A 63 -6.83 4.18 -5.44
N SER A 64 -6.58 5.16 -6.32
CA SER A 64 -5.85 6.39 -5.98
C SER A 64 -6.55 7.16 -4.84
N ALA A 65 -7.88 7.22 -4.84
CA ALA A 65 -8.65 7.84 -3.76
C ALA A 65 -8.41 7.12 -2.42
N ARG A 66 -8.51 5.78 -2.39
CA ARG A 66 -8.28 5.00 -1.16
C ARG A 66 -6.84 5.09 -0.66
N LEU A 67 -5.85 5.14 -1.55
CA LEU A 67 -4.44 5.34 -1.15
C LEU A 67 -4.22 6.68 -0.42
N ARG A 68 -4.99 7.72 -0.73
CA ARG A 68 -4.90 9.02 -0.03
C ARG A 68 -5.51 9.00 1.38
N GLU A 69 -6.37 8.02 1.67
CA GLU A 69 -7.01 7.85 2.98
C GLU A 69 -6.12 7.10 3.98
N VAL A 70 -5.09 6.40 3.50
CA VAL A 70 -4.14 5.68 4.34
C VAL A 70 -3.31 6.67 5.15
N LYS A 71 -3.38 6.59 6.48
CA LYS A 71 -2.61 7.41 7.41
C LYS A 71 -2.04 6.55 8.55
N PRO A 72 -0.93 6.96 9.17
CA PRO A 72 -0.42 6.27 10.35
C PRO A 72 -1.44 6.21 11.49
N SER A 73 -2.29 7.23 11.63
CA SER A 73 -3.30 7.30 12.69
C SER A 73 -4.39 6.22 12.56
N ASN A 74 -4.86 5.92 11.35
CA ASN A 74 -5.95 4.95 11.14
C ASN A 74 -5.44 3.52 10.87
N THR A 75 -4.33 3.36 10.15
CA THR A 75 -3.85 2.04 9.70
C THR A 75 -2.51 1.61 10.29
N GLY A 76 -1.76 2.54 10.88
CA GLY A 76 -0.35 2.33 11.19
C GLY A 76 0.55 2.25 9.96
N LEU A 77 0.02 2.50 8.77
CA LEU A 77 0.75 2.49 7.50
C LEU A 77 1.03 3.89 7.00
N VAL A 78 2.06 3.97 6.18
CA VAL A 78 2.45 5.13 5.39
C VAL A 78 2.38 4.76 3.92
N LYS A 79 1.78 5.64 3.13
CA LYS A 79 1.83 5.58 1.68
C LYS A 79 3.14 6.20 1.21
N GLN A 80 3.92 5.45 0.45
CA GLN A 80 5.09 5.97 -0.23
C GLN A 80 4.83 6.04 -1.72
N ARG A 81 5.34 7.09 -2.36
CA ARG A 81 5.26 7.29 -3.81
C ARG A 81 6.64 7.59 -4.37
N MET A 82 6.94 7.03 -5.52
CA MET A 82 8.06 7.46 -6.36
C MET A 82 7.62 7.60 -7.82
N CYS A 83 8.43 8.27 -8.63
CA CYS A 83 8.20 8.34 -10.08
C CYS A 83 9.47 7.96 -10.83
N LYS A 84 9.30 7.35 -12.01
CA LYS A 84 10.39 6.99 -12.91
C LYS A 84 9.98 7.31 -14.34
N HIS A 85 10.94 7.71 -15.17
CA HIS A 85 10.71 7.81 -16.61
C HIS A 85 10.82 6.42 -17.22
N VAL A 86 9.75 5.97 -17.90
CA VAL A 86 9.68 4.70 -18.62
C VAL A 86 9.17 5.00 -20.01
N ASN A 87 9.94 4.64 -21.04
CA ASN A 87 9.60 4.89 -22.45
C ASN A 87 9.21 6.35 -22.73
N GLY A 88 9.97 7.30 -22.16
CA GLY A 88 9.74 8.74 -22.32
C GLY A 88 8.53 9.29 -21.54
N LYS A 89 7.86 8.49 -20.72
CA LYS A 89 6.70 8.90 -19.90
C LYS A 89 7.03 8.82 -18.42
N LEU A 90 6.53 9.79 -17.65
CA LEU A 90 6.61 9.75 -16.20
C LEU A 90 5.58 8.76 -15.64
N VAL A 91 6.06 7.72 -14.94
CA VAL A 91 5.21 6.67 -14.34
C VAL A 91 5.34 6.72 -12.83
N TYR A 92 4.21 6.73 -12.13
CA TYR A 92 4.14 6.73 -10.67
C TYR A 92 3.98 5.33 -10.11
N TYR A 93 4.70 5.08 -9.02
CA TYR A 93 4.67 3.83 -8.26
C TYR A 93 4.31 4.13 -6.82
N TYR A 94 3.62 3.18 -6.20
CA TYR A 94 3.09 3.28 -4.87
C TYR A 94 3.38 2.00 -4.09
N ARG A 95 3.53 2.13 -2.78
CA ARG A 95 3.51 1.03 -1.82
C ARG A 95 3.01 1.53 -0.47
N LEU A 96 2.53 0.63 0.37
CA LEU A 96 2.21 0.89 1.76
C LEU A 96 3.17 0.10 2.65
N VAL A 97 3.75 0.78 3.64
CA VAL A 97 4.68 0.19 4.61
C VAL A 97 4.30 0.61 6.03
N PRO A 98 4.66 -0.17 7.07
CA PRO A 98 4.51 0.25 8.46
C PRO A 98 5.18 1.59 8.72
N ALA A 99 4.48 2.50 9.42
CA ALA A 99 4.99 3.83 9.74
C ALA A 99 6.27 3.78 10.58
N SER A 100 6.44 2.74 11.40
CA SER A 100 7.64 2.49 12.21
C SER A 100 8.90 2.23 11.36
N MET A 101 8.74 1.86 10.09
CA MET A 101 9.86 1.61 9.17
C MET A 101 10.32 2.87 8.42
N VAL A 102 9.57 3.98 8.55
CA VAL A 102 9.85 5.22 7.83
C VAL A 102 10.49 6.20 8.79
N THR A 103 11.76 6.52 8.57
CA THR A 103 12.53 7.41 9.47
C THR A 103 12.33 8.89 9.17
N THR A 104 11.84 9.27 7.98
CA THR A 104 11.64 10.67 7.59
C THR A 104 10.30 10.89 6.89
N LEU A 105 9.73 12.10 7.05
CA LEU A 105 8.45 12.46 6.44
C LEU A 105 8.50 12.54 4.90
N GLU A 106 9.68 12.74 4.31
CA GLU A 106 9.87 12.77 2.84
C GLU A 106 9.55 11.43 2.18
N GLU A 107 9.81 10.33 2.89
CA GLU A 107 9.50 8.98 2.46
C GLU A 107 7.99 8.67 2.55
N ALA A 108 7.19 9.53 3.20
CA ALA A 108 5.77 9.34 3.47
C ALA A 108 4.81 10.06 2.50
N ALA A 109 5.35 10.71 1.46
CA ALA A 109 4.63 11.62 0.56
C ALA A 109 3.83 10.94 -0.57
#